data_AF-A0A1G2FZN6-F1
#
_entry.id   AF-A0A1G2FZN6-F1
#
_cell.length_a   1.000
_cell.length_b   1.000
_cell.length_c   1.000
_cell.angle_alpha   90.00
_cell.angle_beta   90.00
_cell.angle_gamma   90.00
#
_symmetry.space_group_name_H-M   'P 1'
#
loop_
_entity.id
_entity.type
_entity.pdbx_description
1 polymer ?
#
loop_
_entity_poly.entity_id
_entity_poly.type
_entity_poly.pdbx_seq_one_letter_code
_entity_poly.pdbx_strand_id
1 'polypeptide(L)'
;MRKGFTIMELMVVIAIIGIFASIVLVPLNNARNKSKNASAKTSMSDIRIFANIFHIDNGYSYDNGTDDVCDAPQITVLRTAAEEQTGNLTDCSSSPSAYAAWVELRSLTPTTYFCVDSEGFAGEITTAPTTEACQ
;
A
#
# COMPACT_ATOMS: atom_id res chain seq x y z
N MET A 1 9.92 -59.45 -1.94
CA MET A 1 8.49 -59.13 -2.13
C MET A 1 8.34 -57.63 -2.30
N ARG A 2 7.89 -57.15 -3.47
CA ARG A 2 7.59 -55.73 -3.68
C ARG A 2 6.19 -55.48 -3.12
N LYS A 3 6.08 -54.75 -2.00
CA LYS A 3 4.78 -54.26 -1.51
C LYS A 3 4.25 -53.25 -2.53
N GLY A 4 3.15 -53.56 -3.19
CA GLY A 4 2.42 -52.62 -4.03
C GLY A 4 1.58 -51.69 -3.16
N PHE A 5 1.53 -50.41 -3.52
CA PHE A 5 0.59 -49.46 -2.93
C PHE A 5 -0.84 -49.88 -3.27
N THR A 6 -1.75 -49.85 -2.30
CA THR A 6 -3.16 -50.15 -2.60
C THR A 6 -3.83 -48.96 -3.29
N ILE A 7 -4.73 -49.25 -4.21
CA ILE A 7 -5.51 -48.21 -4.91
C ILE A 7 -6.35 -47.42 -3.90
N MET A 8 -6.86 -48.06 -2.84
CA MET A 8 -7.61 -47.36 -1.79
C MET A 8 -6.74 -46.40 -0.97
N GLU A 9 -5.48 -46.75 -0.67
CA GLU A 9 -4.55 -45.81 -0.03
C GLU A 9 -4.32 -44.58 -0.91
N LEU A 10 -4.11 -44.77 -2.21
CA LEU A 10 -3.91 -43.63 -3.11
C LEU A 10 -5.20 -42.79 -3.26
N MET A 11 -6.37 -43.44 -3.28
CA MET A 11 -7.66 -42.78 -3.43
C MET A 11 -8.05 -41.95 -2.20
N VAL A 12 -7.78 -42.45 -0.99
CA VAL A 12 -8.06 -41.70 0.25
C VAL A 12 -7.13 -40.50 0.38
N VAL A 13 -5.86 -40.62 -0.05
CA VAL A 13 -4.90 -39.50 0.00
C VAL A 13 -5.33 -38.35 -0.90
N ILE A 14 -5.74 -38.63 -2.15
CA ILE A 14 -6.21 -37.57 -3.05
C ILE A 14 -7.51 -36.93 -2.54
N ALA A 15 -8.40 -37.71 -1.91
CA ALA A 15 -9.62 -37.20 -1.31
C ALA A 15 -9.33 -36.22 -0.15
N ILE A 16 -8.39 -36.58 0.74
CA ILE A 16 -8.01 -35.74 1.88
C ILE A 16 -7.26 -34.47 1.43
N ILE A 17 -6.34 -34.58 0.46
CA ILE A 17 -5.63 -33.41 -0.11
C ILE A 17 -6.63 -32.44 -0.74
N GLY A 18 -7.67 -32.94 -1.42
CA GLY A 18 -8.74 -32.11 -1.99
C GLY A 18 -9.49 -31.28 -0.94
N ILE A 19 -9.79 -31.87 0.22
CA ILE A 19 -10.44 -31.16 1.34
C ILE A 19 -9.52 -30.06 1.87
N PHE A 20 -8.25 -30.38 2.16
CA PHE A 20 -7.29 -29.40 2.68
C PHE A 20 -7.01 -28.26 1.69
N ALA A 21 -6.94 -28.54 0.39
CA ALA A 21 -6.70 -27.52 -0.62
C ALA A 21 -7.77 -26.42 -0.62
N SER A 22 -9.04 -26.77 -0.35
CA SER A 22 -10.14 -25.79 -0.30
C SER A 22 -10.06 -24.83 0.89
N ILE A 23 -9.52 -25.27 2.03
CA ILE A 23 -9.48 -24.47 3.26
C ILE A 23 -8.37 -23.42 3.22
N VAL A 24 -7.26 -23.69 2.54
CA VAL A 24 -6.04 -22.87 2.60
C VAL A 24 -6.10 -21.62 1.70
N LEU A 25 -6.93 -21.60 0.66
CA LEU A 25 -6.91 -20.53 -0.36
C LEU A 25 -7.41 -19.17 0.15
N VAL A 26 -8.46 -19.14 0.96
CA VAL A 26 -9.05 -17.90 1.48
C VAL A 26 -8.07 -17.11 2.38
N PRO A 27 -7.47 -17.70 3.43
CA PRO A 27 -6.53 -16.97 4.28
C PRO A 27 -5.26 -16.56 3.53
N LEU A 28 -4.82 -17.35 2.54
CA LEU A 28 -3.67 -17.00 1.70
C LEU A 28 -3.92 -15.75 0.87
N ASN A 29 -5.10 -15.61 0.27
CA ASN A 29 -5.43 -14.40 -0.50
C ASN A 29 -5.44 -13.15 0.39
N ASN A 30 -6.00 -13.26 1.60
CA ASN A 30 -6.01 -12.17 2.58
C ASN A 30 -4.59 -11.80 3.05
N ALA A 31 -3.73 -12.80 3.28
CA ALA A 31 -2.33 -12.56 3.64
C ALA A 31 -1.56 -11.83 2.53
N ARG A 32 -1.79 -12.18 1.25
CA ARG A 32 -1.18 -11.49 0.10
C ARG A 32 -1.68 -10.05 -0.05
N ASN A 33 -2.96 -9.79 0.20
CA ASN A 33 -3.47 -8.42 0.21
C ASN A 33 -2.85 -7.59 1.35
N LYS A 34 -2.71 -8.18 2.55
CA LYS A 34 -2.02 -7.52 3.67
C LYS A 34 -0.55 -7.22 3.38
N SER A 35 0.18 -8.14 2.73
CA SER A 35 1.58 -7.89 2.36
C SER A 35 1.71 -6.77 1.33
N LYS A 36 0.81 -6.71 0.34
CA LYS A 36 0.76 -5.61 -0.63
C LYS A 36 0.47 -4.27 0.05
N ASN A 37 -0.52 -4.23 0.94
CA ASN A 37 -0.81 -3.03 1.71
C ASN A 37 0.38 -2.61 2.59
N ALA A 38 1.10 -3.55 3.21
CA ALA A 38 2.30 -3.23 3.96
C ALA A 38 3.40 -2.61 3.07
N SER A 39 3.61 -3.16 1.87
CA SER A 39 4.56 -2.59 0.90
C SER A 39 4.17 -1.17 0.50
N ALA A 40 2.89 -0.93 0.19
CA ALA A 40 2.39 0.40 -0.15
C ALA A 40 2.59 1.39 1.00
N LYS A 41 2.30 0.98 2.24
CA LYS A 41 2.53 1.81 3.44
C LYS A 41 3.98 2.20 3.62
N THR A 42 4.93 1.30 3.36
CA THR A 42 6.35 1.63 3.41
C THR A 42 6.70 2.68 2.36
N SER A 43 6.31 2.47 1.10
CA SER A 43 6.56 3.43 0.02
C SER A 43 5.96 4.81 0.33
N MET A 44 4.74 4.87 0.84
CA MET A 44 4.11 6.12 1.26
C MET A 44 4.82 6.74 2.47
N SER A 45 5.28 5.96 3.44
CA SER A 45 6.02 6.47 4.61
C SER A 45 7.34 7.12 4.21
N ASP A 46 8.02 6.57 3.19
CA ASP A 46 9.27 7.12 2.66
C ASP A 46 9.07 8.49 1.99
N ILE A 47 7.86 8.81 1.51
CA ILE A 47 7.53 10.14 0.93
C ILE A 47 7.87 11.25 1.93
N ARG A 48 7.68 11.04 3.24
CA ARG A 48 7.99 12.05 4.27
C ARG A 48 9.44 12.48 4.26
N ILE A 49 10.34 11.54 4.02
CA ILE A 49 11.78 11.81 3.99
C ILE A 49 12.10 12.67 2.76
N PHE A 50 11.62 12.25 1.58
CA PHE A 50 11.86 12.98 0.33
C PHE A 50 11.13 14.32 0.29
N ALA A 51 9.95 14.43 0.87
CA ALA A 51 9.22 15.69 0.99
C ALA A 51 9.97 16.69 1.86
N ASN A 52 10.59 16.24 2.96
CA ASN A 52 11.44 17.12 3.77
C ASN A 52 12.72 17.55 3.03
N ILE A 53 13.34 16.66 2.25
CA ILE A 53 14.48 17.02 1.40
C ILE A 53 14.06 18.06 0.36
N PHE A 54 12.96 17.80 -0.35
CA PHE A 54 12.39 18.71 -1.33
C PHE A 54 12.10 20.08 -0.72
N HIS A 55 11.48 20.10 0.46
CA HIS A 55 11.16 21.34 1.18
C HIS A 55 12.42 22.17 1.45
N ILE A 56 13.52 21.55 1.89
CA ILE A 56 14.78 22.25 2.14
C ILE A 56 15.41 22.76 0.84
N ASP A 57 15.45 21.94 -0.21
CA ASP A 57 16.05 22.28 -1.50
C ASP A 57 15.25 23.37 -2.24
N ASN A 58 13.93 23.42 -2.02
CA ASN A 58 13.01 24.35 -2.65
C ASN A 58 12.75 25.63 -1.82
N GLY A 59 13.70 26.00 -0.94
CA GLY A 59 13.62 27.25 -0.18
C GLY A 59 12.55 27.26 0.91
N TYR A 60 12.29 26.13 1.54
CA TYR A 60 11.24 25.91 2.55
C TYR A 60 9.82 26.11 2.00
N SER A 61 9.58 25.57 0.80
CA SER A 61 8.25 25.53 0.19
C SER A 61 7.93 24.15 -0.37
N TYR A 62 6.75 23.62 -0.07
CA TYR A 62 6.27 22.36 -0.67
C TYR A 62 5.62 22.57 -2.05
N ASP A 63 5.10 23.77 -2.30
CA ASP A 63 4.62 24.20 -3.61
C ASP A 63 4.89 25.71 -3.74
N ASN A 64 5.71 26.12 -4.70
CA ASN A 64 6.00 27.53 -4.97
C ASN A 64 5.35 28.04 -6.28
N GLY A 65 4.51 27.23 -6.92
CA GLY A 65 3.87 27.49 -8.21
C GLY A 65 4.71 27.10 -9.44
N THR A 66 6.00 26.82 -9.29
CA THR A 66 6.86 26.25 -10.36
C THR A 66 7.33 24.84 -10.06
N ASP A 67 7.58 24.54 -8.79
CA ASP A 67 8.02 23.26 -8.27
C ASP A 67 7.05 22.82 -7.17
N ASP A 68 6.51 21.62 -7.32
CA ASP A 68 5.53 21.00 -6.44
C ASP A 68 6.06 19.66 -5.92
N VAL A 69 6.00 19.46 -4.60
CA VAL A 69 6.32 18.21 -3.92
C VAL A 69 5.51 17.02 -4.47
N CYS A 70 4.29 17.26 -4.92
CA CYS A 70 3.44 16.25 -5.53
C CYS A 70 3.93 15.81 -6.90
N ASP A 71 4.70 16.64 -7.61
CA ASP A 71 5.30 16.32 -8.90
C ASP A 71 6.79 15.94 -8.81
N ALA A 72 7.38 16.06 -7.62
CA ALA A 72 8.77 15.71 -7.38
C ALA A 72 9.06 14.26 -7.84
N PRO A 73 10.11 14.00 -8.66
CA PRO A 73 10.32 12.70 -9.29
C PRO A 73 10.37 11.52 -8.32
N GLN A 74 11.05 11.69 -7.18
CA GLN A 74 11.20 10.66 -6.17
C GLN A 74 9.86 10.32 -5.49
N ILE A 75 9.02 11.34 -5.27
CA ILE A 75 7.71 11.19 -4.65
C ILE A 75 6.75 10.52 -5.64
N THR A 76 6.78 10.93 -6.91
CA THR A 76 6.02 10.27 -7.98
C THR A 76 6.38 8.78 -8.09
N VAL A 77 7.66 8.40 -8.02
CA VAL A 77 8.07 6.98 -8.05
C VAL A 77 7.53 6.19 -6.86
N LEU A 78 7.62 6.73 -5.64
CA LEU A 78 7.10 6.07 -4.45
C LEU A 78 5.58 5.92 -4.49
N ARG A 79 4.92 6.95 -5.03
CA ARG A 79 3.49 7.01 -5.21
C ARG A 79 3.03 5.96 -6.23
N THR A 80 3.65 5.90 -7.42
CA THR A 80 3.40 4.83 -8.40
C THR A 80 3.69 3.44 -7.84
N ALA A 81 4.75 3.26 -7.03
CA ALA A 81 5.02 1.99 -6.38
C ALA A 81 3.87 1.57 -5.43
N ALA A 82 3.27 2.52 -4.70
CA ALA A 82 2.08 2.25 -3.88
C ALA A 82 0.85 1.90 -4.71
N GLU A 83 0.64 2.57 -5.85
CA GLU A 83 -0.43 2.25 -6.82
C GLU A 83 -0.31 0.83 -7.36
N GLU A 84 0.89 0.40 -7.75
CA GLU A 84 1.12 -0.96 -8.28
C GLU A 84 0.81 -2.06 -7.24
N GLN A 85 1.10 -1.79 -5.96
CA GLN A 85 0.83 -2.75 -4.89
C GLN A 85 -0.66 -2.83 -4.56
N THR A 86 -1.32 -1.69 -4.44
CA THR A 86 -2.73 -1.63 -4.06
C THR A 86 -3.65 -1.97 -5.23
N GLY A 87 -3.30 -1.51 -6.43
CA GLY A 87 -4.15 -1.47 -7.62
C GLY A 87 -5.10 -0.27 -7.63
N ASN A 88 -4.90 0.69 -6.74
CA ASN A 88 -5.71 1.89 -6.59
C ASN A 88 -4.89 3.14 -6.89
N LEU A 89 -5.58 4.24 -7.21
CA LEU A 89 -4.92 5.52 -7.43
C LEU A 89 -4.40 6.10 -6.11
N THR A 90 -3.40 6.93 -6.29
CA THR A 90 -2.83 7.78 -5.26
C THR A 90 -3.10 9.23 -5.57
N ASP A 91 -3.25 10.03 -4.52
CA ASP A 91 -3.43 11.47 -4.65
C ASP A 91 -2.42 12.18 -3.75
N CYS A 92 -2.18 13.43 -4.09
CA CYS A 92 -1.32 14.32 -3.35
C CYS A 92 -1.88 15.74 -3.46
N SER A 93 -1.91 16.46 -2.36
CA SER A 93 -2.27 17.87 -2.27
C SER A 93 -1.14 18.61 -1.59
N SER A 94 -0.79 19.78 -2.12
CA SER A 94 0.28 20.62 -1.64
C SER A 94 -0.14 22.08 -1.61
N SER A 95 0.56 22.82 -0.78
CA SER A 95 0.54 24.27 -0.65
C SER A 95 1.96 24.72 -0.30
N PRO A 96 2.27 26.03 -0.27
CA PRO A 96 3.60 26.47 0.13
C PRO A 96 4.06 25.94 1.49
N SER A 97 3.14 25.77 2.44
CA SER A 97 3.48 25.42 3.83
C SER A 97 3.13 23.99 4.25
N ALA A 98 2.39 23.24 3.44
CA ALA A 98 1.90 21.92 3.83
C ALA A 98 1.72 21.00 2.62
N TYR A 99 1.78 19.69 2.88
CA TYR A 99 1.39 18.68 1.90
C TYR A 99 0.73 17.49 2.61
N ALA A 100 -0.11 16.78 1.85
CA ALA A 100 -0.57 15.44 2.19
C ALA A 100 -0.53 14.55 0.94
N ALA A 101 -0.13 13.31 1.10
CA ALA A 101 -0.18 12.28 0.06
C ALA A 101 -0.85 11.03 0.62
N TRP A 102 -1.76 10.44 -0.15
CA TRP A 102 -2.50 9.27 0.29
C TRP A 102 -2.73 8.24 -0.81
N VAL A 103 -2.90 7.00 -0.38
CA VAL A 103 -3.25 5.86 -1.24
C VAL A 103 -4.43 5.12 -0.66
N GLU A 104 -5.37 4.70 -1.50
CA GLU A 104 -6.41 3.77 -1.08
C GLU A 104 -5.84 2.36 -0.90
N LEU A 105 -5.99 1.77 0.27
CA LEU A 105 -5.49 0.43 0.54
C LEU A 105 -6.37 -0.65 -0.10
N ARG A 106 -5.75 -1.76 -0.50
CA ARG A 106 -6.45 -2.86 -1.17
C ARG A 106 -7.43 -3.56 -0.24
N SER A 107 -8.68 -3.63 -0.68
CA SER A 107 -9.70 -4.59 -0.22
C SER A 107 -10.02 -4.50 1.28
N LEU A 108 -10.52 -3.35 1.71
CA LEU A 108 -11.08 -3.15 3.04
C LEU A 108 -12.47 -2.52 2.92
N THR A 109 -13.44 -3.06 3.65
CA THR A 109 -14.75 -2.46 3.90
C THR A 109 -14.84 -2.12 5.40
N PRO A 110 -14.95 -0.84 5.79
CA PRO A 110 -15.00 0.36 4.95
C PRO A 110 -13.67 0.63 4.22
N THR A 111 -13.72 1.45 3.16
CA THR A 111 -12.53 1.92 2.43
C THR A 111 -11.59 2.64 3.39
N THR A 112 -10.32 2.26 3.35
CA THR A 112 -9.27 2.85 4.19
C THR A 112 -8.15 3.39 3.31
N TYR A 113 -7.63 4.55 3.66
CA TYR A 113 -6.50 5.17 3.02
C TYR A 113 -5.31 5.12 3.95
N PHE A 114 -4.10 5.06 3.40
CA PHE A 114 -2.89 5.38 4.15
C PHE A 114 -2.42 6.75 3.72
N CYS A 115 -2.30 7.67 4.67
CA CYS A 115 -1.98 9.05 4.43
C CYS A 115 -0.70 9.45 5.17
N VAL A 116 0.09 10.29 4.53
CA VAL A 116 1.26 10.96 5.11
C VAL A 116 1.18 12.45 4.86
N ASP A 117 1.62 13.27 5.82
CA ASP A 117 1.59 14.72 5.70
C ASP A 117 2.86 15.41 6.22
N SER A 118 2.88 16.72 6.01
CA SER A 118 3.94 17.64 6.48
C SER A 118 4.03 17.78 8.01
N GLU A 119 2.97 17.47 8.76
CA GLU A 119 2.99 17.46 10.23
C GLU A 119 3.68 16.20 10.79
N GLY A 120 3.96 15.24 9.92
CA GLY A 120 4.63 14.00 10.25
C GLY A 120 3.67 12.88 10.63
N PHE A 121 2.39 13.00 10.29
CA PHE A 121 1.46 11.89 10.36
C PHE A 121 1.85 10.82 9.31
N ALA A 122 1.66 9.56 9.69
CA ALA A 122 1.74 8.42 8.78
C ALA A 122 0.84 7.32 9.33
N GLY A 123 -0.35 7.16 8.75
CA GLY A 123 -1.37 6.31 9.34
C GLY A 123 -2.54 6.01 8.44
N GLU A 124 -3.38 5.08 8.91
CA GLU A 124 -4.62 4.71 8.23
C GLU A 124 -5.75 5.66 8.63
N ILE A 125 -6.52 6.10 7.63
CA ILE A 125 -7.71 6.94 7.79
C ILE A 125 -8.86 6.35 6.98
N THR A 126 -10.10 6.69 7.34
CA THR A 126 -11.32 6.13 6.71
C THR A 126 -11.98 7.09 5.72
N THR A 127 -11.41 8.27 5.54
CA THR A 127 -11.93 9.31 4.65
C THR A 127 -10.76 9.83 3.85
N ALA A 128 -10.94 9.98 2.54
CA ALA A 128 -9.92 10.59 1.70
C ALA A 128 -9.68 12.04 2.16
N PRO A 129 -8.42 12.47 2.35
CA PRO A 129 -8.09 13.86 2.57
C PRO A 129 -8.60 14.71 1.40
N THR A 130 -9.06 15.91 1.71
CA THR A 130 -9.46 16.91 0.70
C THR A 130 -8.56 18.15 0.72
N THR A 131 -7.56 18.14 1.59
CA THR A 131 -6.65 19.25 1.90
C THR A 131 -5.26 18.70 2.16
N GLU A 132 -4.30 19.59 2.43
CA GLU A 132 -2.88 19.32 2.67
C GLU A 132 -2.58 18.74 4.07
N ALA A 133 -3.56 18.07 4.68
CA ALA A 133 -3.46 17.45 6.01
C ALA A 133 -4.20 16.12 6.05
N CYS A 134 -3.61 15.12 6.72
CA CYS A 134 -4.26 13.82 6.89
C CYS A 134 -5.33 13.80 7.99
N GLN A 135 -5.30 14.78 8.90
CA GLN A 135 -6.19 14.91 10.06
C GLN A 135 -6.69 16.34 10.24
#